data_AF-A0A938QU38-F1
#
_entry.id   AF-A0A938QU38-F1
#
_cell.length_a   1.000
_cell.length_b   1.000
_cell.length_c   1.000
_cell.angle_alpha   90.00
_cell.angle_beta   90.00
_cell.angle_gamma   90.00
#
_symmetry.space_group_name_H-M   'P 1'
#
loop_
_entity.id
_entity.type
_entity.pdbx_description
1 polymer ?
#
loop_
_entity_poly.entity_id
_entity_poly.type
_entity_poly.pdbx_seq_one_letter_code
_entity_poly.pdbx_strand_id
1 'polypeptide(L)'
;MAGACQAGGSPCATAAAPFCDEVGDDCDACAAALDCDDGQFCTGQEACGAGACSSSGDPCAARGLACDEAADVCTGCTEDAVCDDGVACNGVETCNSATGACVAGLTTCGGSTPRCDIVADGCTCESAATCDNGTFCDGAERCVDGACAGAASPACPGSRCDQEGDRCVQCLTDGQCADTNACTTDRCDAASGACRHAPRTDCANGCDPVDGSCQQCDDVADCNDDDACTSDGCVGGRCNNTVALTCAHGCDRATGTCLQCDAAADCDDDNACTTDGCAAGRCSNVARIGCPLGCNPTTGACNACGADGDCNDNDACTTDTCAGGSCSNVGRTDCPYGCNTTTGACNACTVDGHCNDDNACTVDACSGGSCAFRSRLDCENGCFPPLGCLPRP
;
A
#
# COMPACT_ATOMS: atom_id res chain seq x y z
N MET A 1 -71.01 28.15 -89.85
CA MET A 1 -69.96 28.72 -88.98
C MET A 1 -68.63 28.20 -89.50
N ALA A 2 -67.78 29.08 -90.02
CA ALA A 2 -66.45 28.71 -90.51
C ALA A 2 -65.45 29.02 -89.38
N GLY A 3 -64.81 28.00 -88.82
CA GLY A 3 -63.71 28.15 -87.88
C GLY A 3 -62.39 28.18 -88.63
N ALA A 4 -61.65 29.28 -88.53
CA ALA A 4 -60.26 29.34 -88.99
C ALA A 4 -59.35 28.66 -87.97
N CYS A 5 -58.40 27.84 -88.42
CA CYS A 5 -57.35 27.30 -87.57
C CYS A 5 -56.40 28.43 -87.16
N GLN A 6 -56.18 28.61 -85.86
CA GLN A 6 -55.06 29.39 -85.35
C GLN A 6 -53.90 28.45 -85.09
N ALA A 7 -52.68 28.86 -85.49
CA ALA A 7 -51.47 28.13 -85.13
C ALA A 7 -51.31 28.16 -83.60
N GLY A 8 -51.19 26.98 -82.99
CA GLY A 8 -50.76 26.85 -81.60
C GLY A 8 -49.29 27.28 -81.46
N GLY A 9 -48.89 27.72 -80.27
CA GLY A 9 -47.47 27.96 -79.97
C GLY A 9 -46.66 26.67 -80.07
N SER A 10 -45.33 26.79 -80.17
CA SER A 10 -44.42 25.64 -80.15
C SER A 10 -44.71 24.74 -78.94
N PRO A 11 -44.85 23.42 -79.11
CA PRO A 11 -45.04 22.49 -78.00
C PRO A 11 -43.79 22.42 -77.09
N CYS A 12 -42.60 22.67 -77.65
CA CYS A 12 -41.34 22.78 -76.93
C CYS A 12 -41.09 24.25 -76.58
N ALA A 13 -41.50 24.67 -75.39
CA ALA A 13 -41.45 26.06 -74.93
C ALA A 13 -40.76 26.22 -73.56
N THR A 14 -40.13 25.15 -73.06
CA THR A 14 -39.40 25.19 -71.79
C THR A 14 -37.92 25.47 -72.01
N ALA A 15 -37.29 26.23 -71.12
CA ALA A 15 -35.87 26.55 -71.21
C ALA A 15 -34.94 25.33 -71.23
N ALA A 16 -35.39 24.19 -70.70
CA ALA A 16 -34.62 22.93 -70.69
C ALA A 16 -34.76 22.08 -71.97
N ALA A 17 -35.73 22.39 -72.82
CA ALA A 17 -35.98 21.65 -74.07
C ALA A 17 -36.65 22.57 -75.11
N PRO A 18 -35.91 23.54 -75.67
CA PRO A 18 -36.47 24.55 -76.56
C PRO A 18 -36.51 24.10 -78.04
N PHE A 19 -35.91 22.97 -78.39
CA PHE A 19 -35.81 22.47 -79.76
C PHE A 19 -36.84 21.37 -80.02
N CYS A 20 -37.60 21.48 -81.12
CA CYS A 20 -38.48 20.39 -81.56
C CYS A 20 -37.69 19.38 -82.39
N ASP A 21 -37.70 18.11 -81.99
CA ASP A 21 -37.35 16.98 -82.86
C ASP A 21 -38.65 16.35 -83.41
N GLU A 22 -39.02 16.76 -84.62
CA GLU A 22 -40.19 16.22 -85.33
C GLU A 22 -39.96 14.79 -85.87
N VAL A 23 -38.72 14.28 -85.85
CA VAL A 23 -38.42 12.89 -86.22
C VAL A 23 -38.56 11.97 -85.02
N GLY A 24 -38.17 12.45 -83.84
CA GLY A 24 -38.31 11.77 -82.55
C GLY A 24 -39.66 11.97 -81.84
N ASP A 25 -40.50 12.91 -82.30
CA ASP A 25 -41.72 13.36 -81.62
C ASP A 25 -41.46 13.82 -80.16
N ASP A 26 -40.32 14.50 -79.93
CA ASP A 26 -39.90 14.93 -78.58
C ASP A 26 -39.30 16.36 -78.59
N CYS A 27 -39.07 16.90 -77.38
CA CYS A 27 -38.40 18.17 -77.17
C CYS A 27 -36.96 17.95 -76.71
N ASP A 28 -36.01 18.44 -77.50
CA ASP A 28 -34.58 18.34 -77.25
C ASP A 28 -34.05 19.56 -76.49
N ALA A 29 -33.10 19.31 -75.59
CA ALA A 29 -32.33 20.33 -74.90
C ALA A 29 -31.37 21.06 -75.84
N CYS A 30 -30.93 20.42 -76.92
CA CYS A 30 -29.99 20.97 -77.89
C CYS A 30 -30.23 20.41 -79.29
N ALA A 31 -29.88 21.16 -80.33
CA ALA A 31 -29.81 20.67 -81.72
C ALA A 31 -28.35 20.61 -82.23
N ALA A 32 -27.45 21.35 -81.59
CA ALA A 32 -26.02 21.41 -81.86
C ALA A 32 -25.23 21.65 -80.57
N ALA A 33 -23.93 21.39 -80.61
CA ALA A 33 -23.03 21.57 -79.46
C ALA A 33 -23.05 23.01 -78.89
N LEU A 34 -23.20 24.03 -79.74
CA LEU A 34 -23.25 25.42 -79.30
C LEU A 34 -24.50 25.74 -78.46
N ASP A 35 -25.56 24.96 -78.59
CA ASP A 35 -26.77 25.13 -77.77
C ASP A 35 -26.55 24.65 -76.33
N CYS A 36 -25.52 23.83 -76.12
CA CYS A 36 -25.11 23.35 -74.82
C CYS A 36 -24.11 24.27 -74.12
N ASP A 37 -23.55 25.27 -74.81
CA ASP A 37 -22.50 26.15 -74.28
C ASP A 37 -22.94 26.86 -72.99
N ASP A 38 -22.51 26.35 -71.84
CA ASP A 38 -22.78 26.91 -70.52
C ASP A 38 -21.82 28.06 -70.17
N GLY A 39 -20.87 28.33 -71.07
CA GLY A 39 -19.86 29.37 -70.94
C GLY A 39 -18.79 29.05 -69.90
N GLN A 40 -18.72 27.80 -69.42
CA GLN A 40 -17.72 27.38 -68.43
C GLN A 40 -16.58 26.59 -69.07
N PHE A 41 -15.34 26.94 -68.73
CA PHE A 41 -14.15 26.25 -69.25
C PHE A 41 -13.89 24.91 -68.56
N CYS A 42 -14.05 24.87 -67.24
CA CYS A 42 -13.74 23.71 -66.38
C CYS A 42 -14.80 22.61 -66.42
N THR A 43 -15.92 22.80 -67.12
CA THR A 43 -16.90 21.74 -67.41
C THR A 43 -16.53 20.97 -68.69
N GLY A 44 -15.58 21.48 -69.47
CA GLY A 44 -15.04 20.86 -70.67
C GLY A 44 -15.81 21.19 -71.93
N GLN A 45 -15.38 20.62 -73.06
CA GLN A 45 -16.11 20.77 -74.32
C GLN A 45 -17.50 20.15 -74.20
N GLU A 46 -18.51 20.91 -74.59
CA GLU A 46 -19.90 20.49 -74.57
C GLU A 46 -20.33 19.93 -75.93
N ALA A 47 -21.12 18.87 -75.89
CA ALA A 47 -21.58 18.13 -77.03
C ALA A 47 -23.09 17.87 -76.90
N CYS A 48 -23.80 18.14 -77.99
CA CYS A 48 -25.18 17.74 -78.14
C CYS A 48 -25.24 16.33 -78.73
N GLY A 49 -25.77 15.37 -77.96
CA GLY A 49 -25.95 13.99 -78.37
C GLY A 49 -27.38 13.54 -78.13
N ALA A 50 -28.08 13.12 -79.19
CA ALA A 50 -29.46 12.64 -79.12
C ALA A 50 -30.40 13.59 -78.33
N GLY A 51 -30.31 14.89 -78.61
CA GLY A 51 -31.15 15.90 -77.98
C GLY A 51 -30.73 16.32 -76.57
N ALA A 52 -29.67 15.74 -76.00
CA ALA A 52 -29.20 16.03 -74.65
C ALA A 52 -27.79 16.64 -74.64
N CYS A 53 -27.57 17.58 -73.74
CA CYS A 53 -26.26 18.16 -73.49
C CYS A 53 -25.40 17.24 -72.62
N SER A 54 -24.17 17.05 -73.04
CA SER A 54 -23.14 16.33 -72.30
C SER A 54 -21.84 17.14 -72.38
N SER A 55 -21.06 17.14 -71.30
CA SER A 55 -19.74 17.75 -71.31
C SER A 55 -18.66 16.69 -71.17
N SER A 56 -17.44 17.01 -71.63
CA SER A 56 -16.28 16.11 -71.51
C SER A 56 -15.65 16.07 -70.11
N GLY A 57 -16.13 16.92 -69.18
CA GLY A 57 -15.57 17.06 -67.84
C GLY A 57 -14.33 17.98 -67.82
N ASP A 58 -13.77 18.19 -66.63
CA ASP A 58 -12.65 19.12 -66.41
C ASP A 58 -11.45 18.80 -67.33
N PRO A 59 -11.12 19.70 -68.28
CA PRO A 59 -10.03 19.48 -69.24
C PRO A 59 -8.63 19.51 -68.59
N CYS A 60 -8.50 19.98 -67.36
CA CYS A 60 -7.24 20.09 -66.61
C CYS A 60 -6.94 18.83 -65.77
N ALA A 61 -7.96 18.07 -65.39
CA ALA A 61 -7.81 16.87 -64.56
C ALA A 61 -6.88 15.81 -65.18
N ALA A 62 -7.02 15.56 -66.49
CA ALA A 62 -6.15 14.61 -67.22
C ALA A 62 -4.66 15.04 -67.28
N ARG A 63 -4.34 16.25 -66.83
CA ARG A 63 -2.98 16.81 -66.79
C ARG A 63 -2.47 16.98 -65.35
N GLY A 64 -3.26 16.59 -64.34
CA GLY A 64 -2.94 16.80 -62.92
C GLY A 64 -2.89 18.29 -62.54
N LEU A 65 -3.72 19.12 -63.16
CA LEU A 65 -3.71 20.58 -62.99
C LEU A 65 -5.03 21.07 -62.41
N ALA A 66 -4.98 22.14 -61.61
CA ALA A 66 -6.17 22.78 -61.07
C ALA A 66 -6.81 23.67 -62.13
N CYS A 67 -8.11 23.54 -62.33
CA CYS A 67 -8.84 24.37 -63.28
C CYS A 67 -9.24 25.71 -62.67
N ASP A 68 -8.83 26.82 -63.30
CA ASP A 68 -9.27 28.18 -62.95
C ASP A 68 -10.32 28.66 -63.95
N GLU A 69 -11.57 28.59 -63.51
CA GLU A 69 -12.76 28.98 -64.27
C GLU A 69 -12.82 30.48 -64.56
N ALA A 70 -12.24 31.33 -63.70
CA ALA A 70 -12.30 32.78 -63.90
C ALA A 70 -11.30 33.26 -64.97
N ALA A 71 -10.28 32.45 -65.25
CA ALA A 71 -9.20 32.76 -66.17
C ALA A 71 -9.14 31.82 -67.40
N ASP A 72 -10.10 30.90 -67.53
CA ASP A 72 -10.18 29.88 -68.58
C ASP A 72 -8.85 29.13 -68.80
N VAL A 73 -8.18 28.74 -67.70
CA VAL A 73 -6.82 28.19 -67.77
C VAL A 73 -6.56 27.09 -66.75
N CYS A 74 -5.78 26.09 -67.16
CA CYS A 74 -5.21 25.11 -66.24
C CYS A 74 -4.02 25.70 -65.49
N THR A 75 -4.14 25.78 -64.17
CA THR A 75 -3.10 26.28 -63.27
C THR A 75 -2.39 25.13 -62.57
N GLY A 76 -1.24 25.42 -61.94
CA GLY A 76 -0.51 24.43 -61.16
C GLY A 76 -1.35 23.79 -60.06
N CYS A 77 -0.92 22.64 -59.56
CA CYS A 77 -1.59 22.00 -58.45
C CYS A 77 -1.62 22.92 -57.22
N THR A 78 -2.70 22.83 -56.44
CA THR A 78 -2.89 23.57 -55.19
C THR A 78 -2.91 22.65 -53.98
N GLU A 79 -3.17 21.36 -54.19
CA GLU A 79 -3.20 20.30 -53.19
C GLU A 79 -2.88 18.95 -53.84
N ASP A 80 -2.48 17.97 -53.02
CA ASP A 80 -2.02 16.65 -53.49
C ASP A 80 -3.11 15.89 -54.26
N ALA A 81 -4.38 16.05 -53.89
CA ALA A 81 -5.50 15.38 -54.54
C ALA A 81 -5.68 15.76 -56.03
N VAL A 82 -5.21 16.95 -56.43
CA VAL A 82 -5.25 17.40 -57.84
C VAL A 82 -4.18 16.69 -58.68
N CYS A 83 -3.16 16.17 -58.03
CA CYS A 83 -2.05 15.50 -58.70
C CYS A 83 -2.28 14.02 -58.94
N ASP A 84 -3.31 13.40 -58.35
CA ASP A 84 -3.60 11.98 -58.50
C ASP A 84 -4.01 11.66 -59.94
N ASP A 85 -3.09 11.05 -60.70
CA ASP A 85 -3.31 10.61 -62.08
C ASP A 85 -4.06 9.26 -62.17
N GLY A 86 -4.43 8.70 -61.01
CA GLY A 86 -5.12 7.42 -60.89
C GLY A 86 -4.24 6.21 -61.16
N VAL A 87 -2.91 6.37 -61.30
CA VAL A 87 -1.97 5.27 -61.53
C VAL A 87 -1.31 4.85 -60.22
N ALA A 88 -1.66 3.67 -59.70
CA ALA A 88 -1.17 3.25 -58.38
C ALA A 88 0.36 2.99 -58.32
N CYS A 89 1.00 2.74 -59.47
CA CYS A 89 2.36 2.21 -59.56
C CYS A 89 3.48 3.23 -59.82
N ASN A 90 3.18 4.51 -60.05
CA ASN A 90 4.19 5.56 -60.18
C ASN A 90 4.42 6.34 -58.87
N GLY A 91 3.70 5.98 -57.80
CA GLY A 91 3.85 6.51 -56.44
C GLY A 91 2.89 7.67 -56.16
N VAL A 92 2.54 7.88 -54.88
CA VAL A 92 1.60 8.95 -54.48
C VAL A 92 2.13 10.30 -54.93
N GLU A 93 1.40 10.97 -55.80
CA GLU A 93 1.79 12.25 -56.36
C GLU A 93 1.53 13.35 -55.34
N THR A 94 2.57 14.11 -55.03
CA THR A 94 2.51 15.22 -54.09
C THR A 94 2.57 16.53 -54.86
N CYS A 95 1.71 17.48 -54.51
CA CYS A 95 1.77 18.81 -55.05
C CYS A 95 2.91 19.59 -54.39
N ASN A 96 3.91 19.98 -55.18
CA ASN A 96 4.92 20.91 -54.71
C ASN A 96 4.32 22.33 -54.66
N SER A 97 3.88 22.75 -53.48
CA SER A 97 3.23 24.05 -53.26
C SER A 97 4.13 25.26 -53.62
N ALA A 98 5.45 25.08 -53.73
CA ALA A 98 6.37 26.15 -54.13
C ALA A 98 6.46 26.32 -55.66
N THR A 99 6.21 25.26 -56.43
CA THR A 99 6.31 25.28 -57.90
C THR A 99 4.97 25.07 -58.61
N GLY A 100 3.93 24.66 -57.89
CA GLY A 100 2.63 24.26 -58.45
C GLY A 100 2.72 23.03 -59.35
N ALA A 101 3.73 22.17 -59.13
CA ALA A 101 3.99 21.01 -59.98
C ALA A 101 3.73 19.72 -59.21
N CYS A 102 3.10 18.76 -59.86
CA CYS A 102 2.94 17.41 -59.34
C CYS A 102 4.27 16.67 -59.39
N VAL A 103 4.66 16.10 -58.26
CA VAL A 103 5.87 15.30 -58.12
C VAL A 103 5.44 13.90 -57.75
N ALA A 104 5.70 12.94 -58.64
CA ALA A 104 5.46 11.53 -58.37
C ALA A 104 6.32 11.07 -57.17
N GLY A 105 5.68 10.41 -56.21
CA GLY A 105 6.34 9.85 -55.03
C GLY A 105 7.12 8.58 -55.34
N LEU A 106 7.77 8.00 -54.34
CA LEU A 106 8.31 6.64 -54.44
C LEU A 106 7.14 5.65 -54.29
N THR A 107 7.07 4.61 -55.14
CA THR A 107 6.00 3.59 -55.13
C THR A 107 5.72 3.11 -53.71
N THR A 108 4.46 3.15 -53.27
CA THR A 108 4.02 2.84 -51.90
C THR A 108 3.85 1.35 -51.61
N CYS A 109 4.21 0.48 -52.55
CA CYS A 109 4.24 -0.97 -52.32
C CYS A 109 5.38 -1.31 -51.33
N GLY A 110 5.04 -1.30 -50.04
CA GLY A 110 5.89 -1.66 -48.92
C GLY A 110 5.19 -2.63 -47.97
N GLY A 111 5.97 -3.40 -47.20
CA GLY A 111 5.44 -4.46 -46.33
C GLY A 111 5.07 -5.73 -47.11
N SER A 112 3.91 -6.30 -46.80
CA SER A 112 3.42 -7.60 -47.29
C SER A 112 3.08 -7.65 -48.80
N THR A 113 3.04 -6.52 -49.50
CA THR A 113 2.81 -6.48 -50.96
C THR A 113 3.85 -5.60 -51.63
N PRO A 114 5.10 -6.06 -51.77
CA PRO A 114 6.22 -5.23 -52.20
C PRO A 114 6.31 -5.01 -53.71
N ARG A 115 5.45 -5.66 -54.52
CA ARG A 115 5.52 -5.58 -55.97
C ARG A 115 4.31 -4.86 -56.55
N CYS A 116 4.58 -3.93 -57.44
CA CYS A 116 3.56 -3.26 -58.23
C CYS A 116 3.29 -4.04 -59.52
N ASP A 117 2.03 -4.40 -59.74
CA ASP A 117 1.56 -4.98 -60.99
C ASP A 117 0.84 -3.89 -61.80
N ILE A 118 1.47 -3.46 -62.89
CA ILE A 118 0.95 -2.43 -63.81
C ILE A 118 -0.29 -2.89 -64.60
N VAL A 119 -0.59 -4.19 -64.63
CA VAL A 119 -1.74 -4.76 -65.33
C VAL A 119 -2.95 -4.85 -64.39
N ALA A 120 -2.71 -5.14 -63.11
CA ALA A 120 -3.73 -5.15 -62.07
C ALA A 120 -3.93 -3.78 -61.40
N ASP A 121 -3.09 -2.79 -61.73
CA ASP A 121 -3.06 -1.44 -61.18
C ASP A 121 -3.06 -1.41 -59.64
N GLY A 122 -2.15 -2.18 -59.05
CA GLY A 122 -2.07 -2.34 -57.60
C GLY A 122 -0.88 -3.15 -57.10
N CYS A 123 -0.73 -3.20 -55.77
CA CYS A 123 0.33 -3.99 -55.13
C CYS A 123 -0.10 -5.46 -54.99
N THR A 124 0.75 -6.39 -55.41
CA THR A 124 0.49 -7.83 -55.36
C THR A 124 1.60 -8.59 -54.62
N CYS A 125 1.28 -9.82 -54.23
CA CYS A 125 2.23 -10.79 -53.69
C CYS A 125 2.51 -11.92 -54.69
N GLU A 126 3.70 -12.52 -54.63
CA GLU A 126 4.08 -13.70 -55.44
C GLU A 126 4.25 -14.96 -54.58
N SER A 127 4.37 -14.81 -53.27
CA SER A 127 4.56 -15.90 -52.33
C SER A 127 4.14 -15.53 -50.90
N ALA A 128 4.01 -16.54 -50.04
CA ALA A 128 3.85 -16.33 -48.60
C ALA A 128 4.97 -15.44 -48.01
N ALA A 129 6.22 -15.60 -48.48
CA ALA A 129 7.36 -14.81 -48.00
C ALA A 129 7.26 -13.32 -48.34
N THR A 130 6.59 -12.96 -49.45
CA THR A 130 6.32 -11.55 -49.76
C THR A 130 5.25 -10.96 -48.88
N CYS A 131 4.36 -11.79 -48.33
CA CYS A 131 3.28 -11.38 -47.44
C CYS A 131 3.67 -11.28 -45.97
N ASP A 132 4.86 -11.73 -45.60
CA ASP A 132 5.35 -11.71 -44.22
C ASP A 132 5.39 -10.27 -43.68
N ASN A 133 4.54 -9.98 -42.70
CA ASN A 133 4.47 -8.67 -42.03
C ASN A 133 5.47 -8.57 -40.85
N GLY A 134 6.29 -9.60 -40.63
CA GLY A 134 7.25 -9.70 -39.54
C GLY A 134 6.62 -10.01 -38.18
N THR A 135 5.33 -10.36 -38.13
CA THR A 135 4.64 -10.78 -36.91
C THR A 135 4.54 -12.30 -36.89
N PHE A 136 4.99 -12.92 -35.79
CA PHE A 136 4.98 -14.38 -35.69
C PHE A 136 3.61 -14.94 -35.24
N CYS A 137 2.92 -14.28 -34.30
CA CYS A 137 1.74 -14.87 -33.64
C CYS A 137 0.39 -14.69 -34.34
N ASP A 138 0.29 -13.92 -35.41
CA ASP A 138 -0.90 -13.87 -36.28
C ASP A 138 -0.92 -15.00 -37.31
N GLY A 139 0.16 -15.79 -37.36
CA GLY A 139 0.27 -17.05 -38.09
C GLY A 139 0.90 -16.89 -39.47
N ALA A 140 1.11 -18.01 -40.16
CA ALA A 140 1.81 -17.99 -41.45
C ALA A 140 0.97 -17.28 -42.54
N GLU A 141 1.48 -16.14 -43.00
CA GLU A 141 0.90 -15.34 -44.08
C GLU A 141 0.86 -16.13 -45.41
N ARG A 142 -0.24 -15.98 -46.15
CA ARG A 142 -0.45 -16.67 -47.42
C ARG A 142 -0.71 -15.66 -48.53
N CYS A 143 -0.01 -15.82 -49.64
CA CYS A 143 -0.37 -15.15 -50.87
C CYS A 143 -1.43 -15.97 -51.61
N VAL A 144 -2.65 -15.44 -51.72
CA VAL A 144 -3.77 -16.07 -52.41
C VAL A 144 -4.27 -15.10 -53.47
N ASP A 145 -4.21 -15.51 -54.74
CA ASP A 145 -4.65 -14.71 -55.90
C ASP A 145 -4.06 -13.28 -55.94
N GLY A 146 -2.77 -13.15 -55.60
CA GLY A 146 -2.06 -11.87 -55.62
C GLY A 146 -2.34 -10.97 -54.40
N ALA A 147 -3.21 -11.39 -53.47
CA ALA A 147 -3.49 -10.70 -52.22
C ALA A 147 -2.96 -11.47 -51.00
N CYS A 148 -2.47 -10.73 -50.00
CA CYS A 148 -2.08 -11.34 -48.73
C CYS A 148 -3.31 -11.62 -47.88
N ALA A 149 -3.46 -12.88 -47.50
CA ALA A 149 -4.46 -13.34 -46.56
C ALA A 149 -3.76 -13.78 -45.27
N GLY A 150 -4.12 -13.12 -44.16
CA GLY A 150 -3.67 -13.49 -42.83
C GLY A 150 -4.02 -14.93 -42.48
N ALA A 151 -3.24 -15.55 -41.60
CA ALA A 151 -3.50 -16.93 -41.23
C ALA A 151 -4.86 -17.05 -40.50
N ALA A 152 -5.73 -17.93 -40.98
CA ALA A 152 -7.02 -18.23 -40.34
C ALA A 152 -6.86 -19.17 -39.12
N SER A 153 -5.65 -19.31 -38.57
CA SER A 153 -5.34 -20.26 -37.50
C SER A 153 -4.26 -19.71 -36.58
N PRO A 154 -4.42 -19.86 -35.25
CA PRO A 154 -3.43 -19.37 -34.29
C PRO A 154 -2.09 -20.06 -34.53
N ALA A 155 -1.01 -19.28 -34.57
CA ALA A 155 0.36 -19.75 -34.83
C ALA A 155 0.80 -20.92 -33.94
N CYS A 156 0.15 -21.12 -32.79
CA CYS A 156 0.51 -22.10 -31.77
C CYS A 156 -0.71 -22.89 -31.28
N PRO A 157 -1.16 -23.95 -31.99
CA PRO A 157 -2.26 -24.80 -31.53
C PRO A 157 -1.91 -25.51 -30.21
N GLY A 158 -2.67 -25.23 -29.15
CA GLY A 158 -2.44 -25.82 -27.82
C GLY A 158 -1.27 -25.22 -27.03
N SER A 159 -0.58 -24.23 -27.57
CA SER A 159 0.55 -23.53 -26.95
C SER A 159 0.26 -22.03 -26.85
N ARG A 160 1.13 -21.30 -26.18
CA ARG A 160 1.11 -19.83 -26.12
C ARG A 160 2.11 -19.29 -27.14
N CYS A 161 1.85 -18.08 -27.62
CA CYS A 161 2.70 -17.46 -28.61
C CYS A 161 3.53 -16.33 -27.99
N ASP A 162 4.85 -16.47 -28.09
CA ASP A 162 5.85 -15.50 -27.62
C ASP A 162 6.27 -14.63 -28.80
N GLN A 163 5.79 -13.39 -28.83
CA GLN A 163 6.06 -12.42 -29.90
C GLN A 163 7.49 -11.89 -29.87
N GLU A 164 8.16 -11.91 -28.72
CA GLU A 164 9.53 -11.39 -28.60
C GLU A 164 10.56 -12.46 -28.92
N GLY A 165 10.23 -13.73 -28.66
CA GLY A 165 11.04 -14.89 -29.00
C GLY A 165 10.72 -15.58 -30.33
N ASP A 166 9.77 -15.06 -31.12
CA ASP A 166 9.26 -15.64 -32.38
C ASP A 166 9.06 -17.16 -32.33
N ARG A 167 8.37 -17.63 -31.28
CA ARG A 167 8.23 -19.07 -31.02
C ARG A 167 6.96 -19.43 -30.25
N CYS A 168 6.59 -20.71 -30.34
CA CYS A 168 5.55 -21.29 -29.49
C CYS A 168 6.14 -21.79 -28.17
N VAL A 169 5.53 -21.38 -27.06
CA VAL A 169 5.93 -21.72 -25.69
C VAL A 169 4.77 -22.35 -24.92
N GLN A 170 5.06 -23.01 -23.80
CA GLN A 170 4.01 -23.61 -22.96
C GLN A 170 3.34 -22.56 -22.09
N CYS A 171 4.12 -21.64 -21.52
CA CYS A 171 3.61 -20.51 -20.77
C CYS A 171 4.43 -19.22 -21.04
N LEU A 172 3.79 -18.09 -20.75
CA LEU A 172 4.35 -16.73 -20.73
C LEU A 172 4.32 -16.16 -19.30
N THR A 173 3.44 -16.69 -18.45
CA THR A 173 3.30 -16.32 -17.05
C THR A 173 3.10 -17.56 -16.18
N ASP A 174 3.49 -17.48 -14.91
CA ASP A 174 3.41 -18.58 -13.95
C ASP A 174 1.99 -19.18 -13.87
N GLY A 175 0.95 -18.33 -13.87
CA GLY A 175 -0.45 -18.78 -13.77
C GLY A 175 -0.94 -19.64 -14.95
N GLN A 176 -0.21 -19.67 -16.07
CA GLN A 176 -0.53 -20.52 -17.21
C GLN A 176 0.07 -21.92 -17.10
N CYS A 177 0.98 -22.13 -16.15
CA CYS A 177 1.64 -23.41 -15.93
C CYS A 177 0.94 -24.23 -14.82
N ALA A 178 -0.24 -23.82 -14.33
CA ALA A 178 -0.94 -24.52 -13.25
C ALA A 178 -1.30 -25.97 -13.63
N ASP A 179 -0.80 -26.95 -12.88
CA ASP A 179 -0.95 -28.38 -13.19
C ASP A 179 -2.08 -29.08 -12.41
N THR A 180 -2.89 -28.31 -11.68
CA THR A 180 -3.96 -28.73 -10.76
C THR A 180 -3.49 -29.38 -9.45
N ASN A 181 -2.19 -29.59 -9.26
CA ASN A 181 -1.64 -30.02 -7.99
C ASN A 181 -1.37 -28.81 -7.10
N ALA A 182 -2.17 -28.65 -6.05
CA ALA A 182 -2.02 -27.51 -5.13
C ALA A 182 -0.71 -27.54 -4.31
N CYS A 183 0.04 -28.64 -4.37
CA CYS A 183 1.32 -28.85 -3.70
C CYS A 183 2.55 -28.64 -4.58
N THR A 184 2.39 -28.17 -5.80
CA THR A 184 3.48 -27.67 -6.63
C THR A 184 3.47 -26.15 -6.69
N THR A 185 4.65 -25.57 -6.79
CA THR A 185 4.84 -24.20 -7.25
C THR A 185 5.11 -24.27 -8.75
N ASP A 186 4.15 -23.79 -9.51
CA ASP A 186 4.20 -23.82 -10.97
C ASP A 186 4.75 -22.49 -11.48
N ARG A 187 5.86 -22.57 -12.22
CA ARG A 187 6.53 -21.40 -12.77
C ARG A 187 6.78 -21.51 -14.26
N CYS A 188 6.68 -20.37 -14.92
CA CYS A 188 7.12 -20.18 -16.27
C CYS A 188 8.60 -19.81 -16.28
N ASP A 189 9.43 -20.63 -16.91
CA ASP A 189 10.81 -20.24 -17.17
C ASP A 189 10.83 -19.17 -18.27
N ALA A 190 11.15 -17.92 -17.92
CA ALA A 190 11.10 -16.80 -18.86
C ALA A 190 12.05 -16.96 -20.07
N ALA A 191 13.14 -17.72 -19.94
CA ALA A 191 14.11 -17.90 -21.02
C ALA A 191 13.67 -18.97 -22.02
N SER A 192 13.04 -20.04 -21.56
CA SER A 192 12.63 -21.18 -22.39
C SER A 192 11.13 -21.22 -22.70
N GLY A 193 10.30 -20.52 -21.93
CA GLY A 193 8.84 -20.57 -22.01
C GLY A 193 8.25 -21.93 -21.58
N ALA A 194 9.03 -22.73 -20.84
CA ALA A 194 8.62 -24.04 -20.36
C ALA A 194 8.01 -23.97 -18.96
N CYS A 195 6.96 -24.77 -18.73
CA CYS A 195 6.41 -24.97 -17.40
C CYS A 195 7.40 -25.76 -16.53
N ARG A 196 7.65 -25.30 -15.31
CA ARG A 196 8.33 -26.05 -14.27
C ARG A 196 7.40 -26.17 -13.07
N HIS A 197 7.07 -27.41 -12.70
CA HIS A 197 6.27 -27.73 -11.53
C HIS A 197 7.21 -28.30 -10.47
N ALA A 198 7.49 -27.54 -9.42
CA ALA A 198 8.38 -27.95 -8.34
C ALA A 198 7.57 -28.20 -7.06
N PRO A 199 7.87 -29.22 -6.25
CA PRO A 199 7.20 -29.39 -4.95
C PRO A 199 7.33 -28.13 -4.09
N ARG A 200 6.25 -27.75 -3.41
CA ARG A 200 6.29 -26.67 -2.41
C ARG A 200 7.22 -27.05 -1.26
N THR A 201 8.20 -26.20 -0.99
CA THR A 201 9.18 -26.38 0.10
C THR A 201 8.86 -25.52 1.32
N ASP A 202 7.84 -24.67 1.23
CA ASP A 202 7.36 -23.82 2.32
C ASP A 202 6.49 -24.59 3.33
N CYS A 203 6.13 -25.84 3.03
CA CYS A 203 5.45 -26.74 3.96
C CYS A 203 6.46 -27.77 4.53
N ALA A 204 6.84 -27.62 5.80
CA ALA A 204 7.85 -28.46 6.44
C ALA A 204 7.43 -29.94 6.58
N ASN A 205 6.14 -30.19 6.83
CA ASN A 205 5.59 -31.52 7.10
C ASN A 205 4.62 -32.02 6.01
N GLY A 206 4.78 -31.51 4.78
CA GLY A 206 3.95 -31.89 3.64
C GLY A 206 2.79 -30.93 3.38
N CYS A 207 2.11 -31.17 2.26
CA CYS A 207 1.07 -30.32 1.72
C CYS A 207 -0.14 -31.21 1.37
N ASP A 208 -1.34 -30.74 1.68
CA ASP A 208 -2.58 -31.43 1.35
C ASP A 208 -2.82 -31.37 -0.17
N PRO A 209 -2.88 -32.52 -0.88
CA PRO A 209 -3.04 -32.57 -2.32
C PRO A 209 -4.41 -32.09 -2.84
N VAL A 210 -5.40 -31.89 -1.96
CA VAL A 210 -6.76 -31.45 -2.31
C VAL A 210 -6.86 -29.92 -2.34
N ASP A 211 -6.28 -29.23 -1.37
CA ASP A 211 -6.44 -27.78 -1.22
C ASP A 211 -5.13 -26.97 -1.13
N GLY A 212 -3.97 -27.64 -1.07
CA GLY A 212 -2.67 -27.00 -1.02
C GLY A 212 -2.32 -26.39 0.35
N SER A 213 -3.08 -26.70 1.39
CA SER A 213 -2.76 -26.25 2.74
C SER A 213 -1.49 -26.95 3.23
N CYS A 214 -0.60 -26.18 3.88
CA CYS A 214 0.55 -26.78 4.55
C CYS A 214 0.06 -27.53 5.79
N GLN A 215 0.28 -28.84 5.83
CA GLN A 215 0.08 -29.60 7.06
C GLN A 215 1.20 -29.23 8.02
N GLN A 216 0.84 -28.78 9.23
CA GLN A 216 1.82 -28.49 10.28
C GLN A 216 2.04 -29.71 11.19
N CYS A 217 1.07 -30.65 11.26
CA CYS A 217 1.19 -31.90 12.00
C CYS A 217 0.18 -32.96 11.51
N ASP A 218 0.58 -34.24 11.52
CA ASP A 218 -0.30 -35.40 11.32
C ASP A 218 -0.66 -36.04 12.68
N ASP A 219 0.29 -36.03 13.62
CA ASP A 219 0.05 -36.42 15.01
C ASP A 219 0.74 -35.47 15.99
N VAL A 220 0.63 -35.77 17.29
CA VAL A 220 1.16 -34.90 18.36
C VAL A 220 2.69 -34.85 18.36
N ALA A 221 3.39 -35.89 17.86
CA ALA A 221 4.85 -35.93 17.85
C ALA A 221 5.45 -34.90 16.88
N ASP A 222 4.73 -34.56 15.81
CA ASP A 222 5.13 -33.52 14.86
C ASP A 222 5.12 -32.10 15.45
N CYS A 223 4.44 -31.93 16.59
CA CYS A 223 4.30 -30.65 17.28
C CYS A 223 5.25 -30.44 18.45
N ASN A 224 6.15 -31.41 18.72
CA ASN A 224 7.11 -31.31 19.80
C ASN A 224 7.99 -30.07 19.64
N ASP A 225 7.80 -29.09 20.53
CA ASP A 225 8.58 -27.87 20.60
C ASP A 225 9.83 -28.00 21.49
N ASP A 226 10.12 -29.22 21.94
CA ASP A 226 11.16 -29.57 22.90
C ASP A 226 11.05 -28.81 24.24
N ASP A 227 9.85 -28.32 24.58
CA ASP A 227 9.55 -27.70 25.88
C ASP A 227 8.65 -28.63 26.72
N ALA A 228 9.25 -29.37 27.65
CA ALA A 228 8.52 -30.28 28.54
C ALA A 228 7.51 -29.58 29.48
N CYS A 229 7.47 -28.23 29.49
CA CYS A 229 6.49 -27.43 30.23
C CYS A 229 5.22 -27.12 29.41
N THR A 230 5.24 -27.39 28.12
CA THR A 230 4.07 -27.35 27.24
C THR A 230 3.55 -28.78 27.00
N SER A 231 2.29 -28.88 26.61
CA SER A 231 1.69 -30.08 26.05
C SER A 231 1.48 -29.76 24.58
N ASP A 232 2.16 -30.52 23.74
CA ASP A 232 1.96 -30.47 22.31
C ASP A 232 0.59 -31.05 21.97
N GLY A 233 -0.05 -30.45 20.98
CA GLY A 233 -1.36 -30.90 20.52
C GLY A 233 -1.52 -30.65 19.03
N CYS A 234 -1.86 -31.68 18.27
CA CYS A 234 -2.24 -31.51 16.88
C CYS A 234 -3.77 -31.43 16.79
N VAL A 235 -4.32 -30.26 16.47
CA VAL A 235 -5.76 -30.05 16.33
C VAL A 235 -6.06 -29.48 14.94
N GLY A 236 -6.72 -30.28 14.09
CA GLY A 236 -7.07 -29.86 12.73
C GLY A 236 -5.86 -29.58 11.84
N GLY A 237 -4.78 -30.36 11.97
CA GLY A 237 -3.56 -30.20 11.18
C GLY A 237 -2.65 -29.03 11.57
N ARG A 238 -2.92 -28.40 12.73
CA ARG A 238 -2.13 -27.31 13.30
C ARG A 238 -1.67 -27.64 14.72
N CYS A 239 -0.42 -27.30 15.01
CA CYS A 239 0.13 -27.39 16.36
C CYS A 239 -0.50 -26.36 17.29
N ASN A 240 -0.97 -26.84 18.42
CA ASN A 240 -1.58 -26.10 19.51
C ASN A 240 -0.90 -26.52 20.82
N ASN A 241 0.23 -25.87 21.09
CA ASN A 241 1.03 -26.14 22.29
C ASN A 241 0.46 -25.29 23.42
N THR A 242 0.02 -25.96 24.48
CA THR A 242 -0.60 -25.32 25.64
C THR A 242 0.24 -25.56 26.88
N VAL A 243 0.20 -24.68 27.86
CA VAL A 243 0.96 -24.88 29.10
C VAL A 243 0.45 -26.14 29.81
N ALA A 244 1.29 -27.16 29.92
CA ALA A 244 0.95 -28.44 30.55
C ALA A 244 0.94 -28.33 32.08
N LEU A 245 1.76 -27.43 32.63
CA LEU A 245 2.00 -27.33 34.07
C LEU A 245 2.03 -25.89 34.56
N THR A 246 1.11 -25.52 35.47
CA THR A 246 1.08 -24.21 36.13
C THR A 246 1.95 -24.22 37.39
N CYS A 247 3.21 -23.82 37.24
CA CYS A 247 4.14 -23.64 38.35
C CYS A 247 4.18 -22.18 38.83
N ALA A 248 4.32 -21.96 40.13
CA ALA A 248 4.36 -20.61 40.72
C ALA A 248 5.59 -19.79 40.30
N HIS A 249 6.71 -20.44 39.95
CA HIS A 249 8.01 -19.80 39.65
C HIS A 249 8.68 -20.40 38.41
N GLY A 250 7.88 -20.83 37.43
CA GLY A 250 8.38 -21.44 36.20
C GLY A 250 8.59 -22.96 36.27
N CYS A 251 8.89 -23.53 35.13
CA CYS A 251 9.06 -24.97 34.93
C CYS A 251 10.37 -25.19 34.15
N ASP A 252 11.08 -26.28 34.48
CA ASP A 252 12.27 -26.69 33.75
C ASP A 252 11.89 -27.31 32.40
N ARG A 253 12.26 -26.63 31.31
CA ARG A 253 11.92 -27.02 29.92
C ARG A 253 12.47 -28.39 29.51
N ALA A 254 13.50 -28.89 30.19
CA ALA A 254 14.07 -30.20 29.87
C ALA A 254 13.37 -31.34 30.62
N THR A 255 12.86 -31.09 31.82
CA THR A 255 12.33 -32.15 32.71
C THR A 255 10.83 -32.06 32.95
N GLY A 256 10.19 -30.93 32.62
CA GLY A 256 8.77 -30.69 32.86
C GLY A 256 8.43 -30.62 34.36
N THR A 257 9.43 -30.43 35.22
CA THR A 257 9.24 -30.34 36.67
C THR A 257 9.13 -28.88 37.11
N CYS A 258 8.30 -28.62 38.12
CA CYS A 258 8.32 -27.29 38.75
C CYS A 258 9.66 -27.09 39.44
N LEU A 259 10.33 -26.00 39.09
CA LEU A 259 11.58 -25.57 39.72
C LEU A 259 11.34 -25.44 41.24
N GLN A 260 12.04 -26.26 42.01
CA GLN A 260 12.19 -26.09 43.46
C GLN A 260 13.36 -25.14 43.67
N CYS A 261 13.28 -24.29 44.68
CA CYS A 261 14.45 -23.54 45.10
C CYS A 261 15.34 -24.43 45.99
N ASP A 262 16.66 -24.38 45.81
CA ASP A 262 17.65 -25.03 46.68
C ASP A 262 18.37 -23.98 47.56
N ALA A 263 18.42 -22.73 47.09
CA ALA A 263 18.94 -21.59 47.79
C ALA A 263 18.04 -20.36 47.62
N ALA A 264 18.22 -19.36 48.49
CA ALA A 264 17.53 -18.07 48.40
C ALA A 264 17.72 -17.37 47.05
N ALA A 265 18.89 -17.55 46.41
CA ALA A 265 19.20 -16.95 45.11
C ALA A 265 18.35 -17.52 43.95
N ASP A 266 17.76 -18.71 44.11
CA ASP A 266 16.85 -19.29 43.11
C ASP A 266 15.45 -18.66 43.16
N CYS A 267 15.19 -17.84 44.18
CA CYS A 267 13.93 -17.16 44.44
C CYS A 267 13.99 -15.66 44.13
N ASP A 268 15.04 -15.20 43.45
CA ASP A 268 15.21 -13.80 43.06
C ASP A 268 14.01 -13.36 42.21
N ASP A 269 13.21 -12.44 42.73
CA ASP A 269 12.07 -11.84 42.04
C ASP A 269 12.43 -10.53 41.34
N ASP A 270 13.74 -10.28 41.16
CA ASP A 270 14.33 -9.07 40.60
C ASP A 270 13.93 -7.80 41.37
N ASN A 271 13.47 -7.92 42.62
CA ASN A 271 13.09 -6.81 43.47
C ASN A 271 14.08 -6.63 44.62
N ALA A 272 15.00 -5.69 44.50
CA ALA A 272 16.00 -5.39 45.53
C ALA A 272 15.41 -4.86 46.87
N CYS A 273 14.09 -4.69 46.97
CA CYS A 273 13.38 -4.31 48.19
C CYS A 273 12.72 -5.47 48.93
N THR A 274 12.77 -6.68 48.39
CA THR A 274 12.44 -7.92 49.07
C THR A 274 13.73 -8.61 49.49
N THR A 275 13.60 -9.55 50.43
CA THR A 275 14.64 -10.51 50.74
C THR A 275 14.07 -11.87 50.40
N ASP A 276 14.68 -12.49 49.40
CA ASP A 276 14.24 -13.79 48.91
C ASP A 276 14.75 -14.88 49.84
N GLY A 277 13.85 -15.80 50.15
CA GLY A 277 14.12 -16.90 51.05
C GLY A 277 13.61 -18.18 50.42
N CYS A 278 14.45 -19.21 50.39
CA CYS A 278 14.01 -20.55 50.05
C CYS A 278 13.82 -21.37 51.32
N ALA A 279 12.61 -21.89 51.53
CA ALA A 279 12.32 -22.82 52.62
C ALA A 279 11.48 -24.00 52.12
N ALA A 280 12.00 -25.22 52.30
CA ALA A 280 11.36 -26.46 51.88
C ALA A 280 10.94 -26.48 50.40
N GLY A 281 11.81 -25.99 49.51
CA GLY A 281 11.55 -25.93 48.06
C GLY A 281 10.55 -24.85 47.64
N ARG A 282 10.14 -23.97 48.57
CA ARG A 282 9.22 -22.86 48.31
C ARG A 282 9.90 -21.51 48.57
N CYS A 283 9.76 -20.62 47.60
CA CYS A 283 10.18 -19.23 47.70
C CYS A 283 9.27 -18.41 48.64
N SER A 284 9.87 -17.51 49.37
CA SER A 284 9.24 -16.53 50.27
C SER A 284 9.98 -15.21 50.12
N ASN A 285 9.29 -14.17 49.68
CA ASN A 285 9.89 -12.86 49.44
C ASN A 285 9.36 -11.90 50.50
N VAL A 286 10.20 -11.54 51.46
CA VAL A 286 9.82 -10.72 52.61
C VAL A 286 10.30 -9.29 52.37
N ALA A 287 9.40 -8.30 52.48
CA ALA A 287 9.78 -6.90 52.32
C ALA A 287 10.89 -6.50 53.33
N ARG A 288 11.93 -5.83 52.83
CA ARG A 288 13.09 -5.42 53.60
C ARG A 288 12.71 -4.37 54.65
N ILE A 289 12.86 -4.72 55.93
CA ILE A 289 12.56 -3.83 57.07
C ILE A 289 13.70 -2.81 57.20
N GLY A 290 13.41 -1.53 56.97
CA GLY A 290 14.41 -0.44 57.08
C GLY A 290 14.22 0.74 56.12
N CYS A 291 13.25 0.70 55.21
CA CYS A 291 12.91 1.82 54.31
C CYS A 291 11.48 2.31 54.57
N PRO A 292 11.27 3.21 55.56
CA PRO A 292 9.92 3.66 55.95
C PRO A 292 9.18 4.40 54.83
N LEU A 293 9.92 5.00 53.89
CA LEU A 293 9.39 5.71 52.72
C LEU A 293 9.25 4.86 51.46
N GLY A 294 9.33 3.53 51.61
CA GLY A 294 9.47 2.62 50.50
C GLY A 294 10.89 2.60 49.95
N CYS A 295 11.10 1.67 49.04
CA CYS A 295 12.41 1.35 48.49
C CYS A 295 12.30 1.27 46.97
N ASN A 296 13.38 1.62 46.28
CA ASN A 296 13.46 1.49 44.83
C ASN A 296 13.69 0.01 44.45
N PRO A 297 12.75 -0.64 43.73
CA PRO A 297 12.80 -2.07 43.46
C PRO A 297 13.99 -2.51 42.62
N THR A 298 14.63 -1.59 41.89
CA THR A 298 15.79 -1.90 41.04
C THR A 298 17.13 -1.72 41.78
N THR A 299 17.23 -0.79 42.71
CA THR A 299 18.50 -0.44 43.36
C THR A 299 18.58 -0.84 44.83
N GLY A 300 17.45 -1.19 45.45
CA GLY A 300 17.38 -1.50 46.88
C GLY A 300 17.62 -0.30 47.79
N ALA A 301 17.70 0.91 47.22
CA ALA A 301 17.90 2.15 47.96
C ALA A 301 16.57 2.60 48.58
N CYS A 302 16.60 2.98 49.85
CA CYS A 302 15.44 3.62 50.47
C CYS A 302 15.15 4.96 49.78
N ASN A 303 13.88 5.27 49.58
CA ASN A 303 13.47 6.55 49.02
C ASN A 303 13.90 7.70 49.95
N ALA A 304 14.45 8.76 49.37
CA ALA A 304 14.83 9.96 50.12
C ALA A 304 13.60 10.78 50.49
N CYS A 305 13.59 11.35 51.69
CA CYS A 305 12.57 12.30 52.11
C CYS A 305 12.76 13.66 51.40
N GLY A 306 11.66 14.33 51.04
CA GLY A 306 11.66 15.68 50.48
C GLY A 306 11.25 16.74 51.49
N ALA A 307 10.49 16.35 52.52
CA ALA A 307 10.08 17.17 53.65
C ALA A 307 9.98 16.35 54.93
N ASP A 308 9.96 17.02 56.08
CA ASP A 308 9.82 16.39 57.41
C ASP A 308 8.59 15.46 57.51
N GLY A 309 7.47 15.84 56.86
CA GLY A 309 6.25 15.03 56.85
C GLY A 309 6.37 13.67 56.16
N ASP A 310 7.39 13.48 55.32
CA ASP A 310 7.69 12.19 54.69
C ASP A 310 8.30 11.20 55.72
N CYS A 311 8.92 11.70 56.79
CA CYS A 311 9.58 10.87 57.80
C CYS A 311 8.67 10.38 58.93
N ASN A 312 7.37 10.68 58.84
CA ASN A 312 6.40 10.36 59.88
C ASN A 312 6.33 8.85 60.15
N ASP A 313 6.80 8.43 61.31
CA ASP A 313 6.74 7.03 61.76
C ASP A 313 5.43 6.69 62.51
N ASN A 314 4.48 7.61 62.48
CA ASN A 314 3.22 7.60 63.23
C ASN A 314 3.39 7.57 64.75
N ASP A 315 4.56 7.95 65.28
CA ASP A 315 4.74 8.25 66.69
C ASP A 315 4.69 9.77 66.92
N ALA A 316 3.59 10.27 67.49
CA ALA A 316 3.43 11.70 67.77
C ALA A 316 4.41 12.24 68.85
N CYS A 317 5.24 11.37 69.44
CA CYS A 317 6.27 11.71 70.41
C CYS A 317 7.69 11.75 69.84
N THR A 318 7.86 11.49 68.55
CA THR A 318 9.08 11.81 67.83
C THR A 318 8.89 13.12 67.06
N THR A 319 10.00 13.85 66.92
CA THR A 319 10.12 14.90 65.92
C THR A 319 10.80 14.26 64.73
N ASP A 320 10.03 14.06 63.66
CA ASP A 320 10.50 13.44 62.43
C ASP A 320 11.05 14.54 61.51
N THR A 321 12.36 14.56 61.33
CA THR A 321 13.05 15.58 60.52
C THR A 321 13.71 14.94 59.32
N CYS A 322 13.50 15.53 58.16
CA CYS A 322 14.18 15.19 56.94
C CYS A 322 15.42 16.08 56.77
N ALA A 323 16.61 15.49 56.88
CA ALA A 323 17.86 16.19 56.68
C ALA A 323 18.69 15.49 55.60
N GLY A 324 18.98 16.21 54.50
CA GLY A 324 19.82 15.69 53.42
C GLY A 324 19.24 14.44 52.72
N GLY A 325 17.92 14.29 52.70
CA GLY A 325 17.23 13.12 52.14
C GLY A 325 17.18 11.90 53.09
N SER A 326 17.67 12.02 54.32
CA SER A 326 17.59 10.99 55.36
C SER A 326 16.61 11.40 56.45
N CYS A 327 15.78 10.45 56.88
CA CYS A 327 14.89 10.64 58.02
C CYS A 327 15.64 10.48 59.34
N SER A 328 15.32 11.36 60.29
CA SER A 328 15.78 11.31 61.67
C SER A 328 14.59 11.55 62.59
N ASN A 329 14.23 10.52 63.36
CA ASN A 329 13.10 10.57 64.28
C ASN A 329 13.65 10.67 65.69
N VAL A 330 13.64 11.89 66.25
CA VAL A 330 14.23 12.17 67.56
C VAL A 330 13.11 12.31 68.57
N GLY A 331 13.14 11.51 69.63
CA GLY A 331 12.16 11.60 70.72
C GLY A 331 12.09 13.01 71.31
N ARG A 332 10.87 13.50 71.52
CA ARG A 332 10.60 14.83 72.08
C ARG A 332 11.14 14.97 73.50
N THR A 333 12.03 15.94 73.70
CA THR A 333 12.68 16.23 74.99
C THR A 333 11.96 17.30 75.81
N ASP A 334 10.96 17.96 75.23
CA ASP A 334 10.11 18.96 75.88
C ASP A 334 8.98 18.34 76.73
N CYS A 335 8.88 17.01 76.74
CA CYS A 335 7.97 16.26 77.61
C CYS A 335 8.76 15.53 78.72
N PRO A 336 8.98 16.18 79.87
CA PRO A 336 9.87 15.64 80.91
C PRO A 336 9.41 14.30 81.52
N TYR A 337 8.14 13.92 81.37
CA TYR A 337 7.56 12.67 81.93
C TYR A 337 7.04 11.71 80.87
N GLY A 338 7.63 11.79 79.67
CA GLY A 338 7.17 11.06 78.51
C GLY A 338 5.96 11.73 77.84
N CYS A 339 5.64 11.21 76.68
CA CYS A 339 4.65 11.76 75.78
C CYS A 339 3.70 10.64 75.35
N ASN A 340 2.45 10.98 75.05
CA ASN A 340 1.49 10.04 74.49
C ASN A 340 1.71 9.88 72.99
N THR A 341 2.18 8.70 72.56
CA THR A 341 2.61 8.40 71.18
C THR A 341 1.51 8.53 70.13
N THR A 342 0.23 8.62 70.55
CA THR A 342 -0.90 8.83 69.63
C THR A 342 -1.31 10.30 69.50
N THR A 343 -1.19 11.09 70.56
CA THR A 343 -1.70 12.48 70.59
C THR A 343 -0.61 13.55 70.63
N GLY A 344 0.63 13.17 70.91
CA GLY A 344 1.74 14.10 71.11
C GLY A 344 1.60 14.93 72.38
N ALA A 345 0.63 14.65 73.26
CA ALA A 345 0.49 15.38 74.51
C ALA A 345 1.57 14.91 75.51
N CYS A 346 2.27 15.86 76.14
CA CYS A 346 3.15 15.53 77.26
C CYS A 346 2.31 14.95 78.41
N ASN A 347 2.79 13.87 79.01
CA ASN A 347 2.09 13.23 80.11
C ASN A 347 2.10 14.14 81.35
N ALA A 348 0.95 14.20 82.04
CA ALA A 348 0.86 14.86 83.34
C ALA A 348 1.67 14.09 84.39
N CYS A 349 2.18 14.80 85.41
CA CYS A 349 2.80 14.11 86.53
C CYS A 349 1.73 13.28 87.28
N THR A 350 2.12 12.13 87.82
CA THR A 350 1.22 11.26 88.62
C THR A 350 1.79 10.94 89.99
N VAL A 351 3.09 11.17 90.19
CA VAL A 351 3.80 11.04 91.47
C VAL A 351 4.81 12.17 91.61
N ASP A 352 5.16 12.52 92.85
CA ASP A 352 6.08 13.60 93.17
C ASP A 352 7.46 13.42 92.53
N GLY A 353 7.94 12.18 92.46
CA GLY A 353 9.24 11.85 91.86
C GLY A 353 9.35 12.14 90.35
N HIS A 354 8.24 12.38 89.67
CA HIS A 354 8.29 12.91 88.31
C HIS A 354 8.75 14.38 88.35
N CYS A 355 8.30 15.18 89.30
CA CYS A 355 8.52 16.63 89.32
C CYS A 355 9.92 17.11 89.71
N ASN A 356 10.94 16.25 89.80
CA ASN A 356 12.26 16.66 90.24
C ASN A 356 12.90 17.68 89.27
N ASP A 357 13.13 18.93 89.71
CA ASP A 357 13.77 19.98 88.91
C ASP A 357 15.30 20.04 89.10
N ASP A 358 15.87 19.00 89.71
CA ASP A 358 17.27 18.88 90.11
C ASP A 358 17.74 20.00 91.06
N ASN A 359 16.81 20.78 91.61
CA ASN A 359 17.10 21.76 92.63
C ASN A 359 16.83 21.16 94.01
N ALA A 360 17.89 20.73 94.68
CA ALA A 360 17.82 20.16 96.03
C ALA A 360 17.21 21.11 97.11
N CYS A 361 16.96 22.39 96.77
CA CYS A 361 16.34 23.38 97.65
C CYS A 361 14.82 23.52 97.50
N THR A 362 14.21 22.81 96.55
CA THR A 362 12.76 22.73 96.40
C THR A 362 12.25 21.37 96.86
N VAL A 363 11.02 21.36 97.34
CA VAL A 363 10.23 20.14 97.48
C VAL A 363 9.30 20.12 96.29
N ASP A 364 9.51 19.10 95.46
CA ASP A 364 8.83 18.97 94.19
C ASP A 364 7.67 18.00 94.37
N ALA A 365 6.46 18.52 94.26
CA ALA A 365 5.25 17.75 94.45
C ALA A 365 4.39 17.78 93.20
N CYS A 366 3.82 16.64 92.84
CA CYS A 366 2.84 16.55 91.79
C CYS A 366 1.45 16.80 92.37
N SER A 367 0.77 17.85 91.90
CA SER A 367 -0.58 18.18 92.36
C SER A 367 -1.49 18.49 91.19
N GLY A 368 -2.53 17.66 91.01
CA GLY A 368 -3.53 17.85 89.95
C GLY A 368 -2.98 17.69 88.54
N GLY A 369 -1.90 16.92 88.35
CA GLY A 369 -1.25 16.70 87.06
C GLY A 369 -0.16 17.71 86.69
N SER A 370 0.07 18.73 87.54
CA SER A 370 1.09 19.76 87.35
C SER A 370 2.10 19.75 88.50
N CYS A 371 3.36 20.04 88.19
CA CYS A 371 4.42 20.15 89.19
C CYS A 371 4.32 21.45 89.97
N ALA A 372 4.39 21.34 91.29
CA ALA A 372 4.45 22.45 92.21
C ALA A 372 5.76 22.40 93.00
N PHE A 373 6.58 23.44 92.83
CA PHE A 373 7.87 23.58 93.48
C PHE A 373 7.71 24.53 94.67
N ARG A 374 7.97 24.05 95.88
CA ARG A 374 7.92 24.90 97.09
C ARG A 374 9.29 24.92 97.75
N SER A 375 9.68 26.08 98.29
CA SER A 375 10.95 26.17 99.01
C SER A 375 10.95 25.24 100.21
N ARG A 376 12.03 24.47 100.34
CA ARG A 376 12.22 23.53 101.42
C ARG A 376 12.38 24.26 102.77
N LEU A 377 11.36 24.19 103.62
CA LEU A 377 11.25 24.96 104.88
C LEU A 377 11.91 24.26 106.08
N ASP A 378 12.29 22.99 105.95
CA ASP A 378 13.01 22.18 106.94
C ASP A 378 14.54 22.43 106.95
N CYS A 379 15.07 23.28 106.06
CA CYS A 379 16.48 23.70 106.13
C CYS A 379 16.67 24.78 107.22
N GLU A 380 16.99 24.37 108.45
CA GLU A 380 17.11 25.28 109.61
C GLU A 380 18.19 26.38 109.46
N ASN A 381 19.22 26.17 108.62
CA ASN A 381 20.30 27.13 108.34
C ASN A 381 20.29 27.69 106.90
N GLY A 382 19.13 27.62 106.23
CA GLY A 382 18.98 28.03 104.83
C GLY A 382 19.45 26.97 103.83
N CYS A 383 19.10 27.17 102.56
CA CYS A 383 19.44 26.25 101.47
C CYS A 383 20.34 26.94 100.44
N PHE A 384 21.41 26.26 100.02
CA PHE A 384 22.40 26.77 99.06
C PHE A 384 22.46 25.88 97.82
N PRO A 385 21.89 26.28 96.68
CA PRO A 385 21.99 25.51 95.44
C PRO A 385 23.43 25.47 94.92
N PRO A 386 23.95 24.34 94.39
CA PRO A 386 23.30 23.02 94.25
C PRO A 386 23.52 22.06 95.45
N LEU A 387 24.12 22.53 96.55
CA LEU A 387 24.60 21.70 97.66
C LEU A 387 23.49 21.21 98.62
N GLY A 388 22.26 21.71 98.49
CA GLY A 388 21.10 21.30 99.30
C GLY A 388 21.05 21.92 100.70
N CYS A 389 20.24 21.35 101.61
CA CYS A 389 20.17 21.81 103.00
C CYS A 389 21.51 21.51 103.72
N LEU A 390 22.07 22.49 104.43
CA LEU A 390 23.23 22.27 105.30
C LEU A 390 22.83 21.47 106.55
N PRO A 391 23.49 20.35 106.88
CA PRO A 391 23.24 19.64 108.13
C PRO A 391 23.75 20.44 109.34
N ARG A 392 23.16 20.20 110.52
CA ARG A 392 23.65 20.76 111.79
C ARG A 392 25.09 20.31 112.05
N PRO A 393 25.98 21.18 112.59
CA PRO A 393 27.31 20.76 113.02
C PRO A 393 27.27 19.74 114.15
#